data_AF-A0A8T7LRY6-F1
#
_entry.id   AF-A0A8T7LRY6-F1
#
_cell.length_a   1.000
_cell.length_b   1.000
_cell.length_c   1.000
_cell.angle_alpha   90.00
_cell.angle_beta   90.00
_cell.angle_gamma   90.00
#
_symmetry.space_group_name_H-M   'P 1'
#
loop_
_entity.id
_entity.type
_entity.pdbx_description
1 polymer ?
#
loop_
_entity_poly.entity_id
_entity_poly.type
_entity_poly.pdbx_seq_one_letter_code
_entity_poly.pdbx_strand_id
1 'polypeptide(L)'
;MQLLKVHHRQIVTAKNVPLRLRGWNIGGWLNMEDFINGFVGAEHNLRATMSCIIGKEKAQFFFDRLLDHFFTEEDVKAMAKFGANVIRIPFNYRHFERDDQPFEYLEDGFKRLDQAFDWCAKHGMYVILDFHAVQGWQNPDWHSDNAHVHILLYQH
;
A
#
# COMPACT_ATOMS: atom_id res chain seq x y z
N MET A 1 2.25 -13.80 14.53
CA MET A 1 0.82 -13.56 14.86
C MET A 1 -0.06 -14.53 14.10
N GLN A 2 -1.25 -14.84 14.59
CA GLN A 2 -2.18 -15.79 13.95
C GLN A 2 -3.11 -15.09 12.94
N LEU A 3 -3.57 -15.80 11.91
CA LEU A 3 -4.62 -15.30 11.03
C LEU A 3 -5.97 -15.19 11.75
N LEU A 4 -6.72 -14.14 11.43
CA LEU A 4 -8.07 -13.91 11.94
C LEU A 4 -9.11 -14.64 11.08
N LYS A 5 -10.28 -14.90 11.66
CA LYS A 5 -11.40 -15.59 10.99
C LYS A 5 -12.69 -14.82 11.18
N VAL A 6 -13.69 -15.09 10.35
CA VAL A 6 -15.06 -14.61 10.56
C VAL A 6 -15.92 -15.75 11.10
N HIS A 7 -16.62 -15.52 12.20
CA HIS A 7 -17.54 -16.48 12.82
C HIS A 7 -18.78 -15.74 13.32
N HIS A 8 -19.97 -16.17 12.91
CA HIS A 8 -21.26 -15.53 13.27
C HIS A 8 -21.24 -13.99 13.14
N ARG A 9 -20.73 -13.48 12.01
CA ARG A 9 -20.61 -12.04 11.69
C ARG A 9 -19.62 -11.26 12.57
N GLN A 10 -18.77 -11.94 13.34
CA GLN A 10 -17.70 -11.32 14.12
C GLN A 10 -16.34 -11.73 13.57
N ILE A 11 -15.38 -10.81 13.65
CA ILE A 11 -13.96 -11.15 13.48
C ILE A 11 -13.49 -11.78 14.79
N VAL A 12 -12.88 -12.96 14.70
CA VAL A 12 -12.42 -13.74 15.84
C VAL A 12 -10.96 -14.17 15.65
N THR A 13 -10.28 -14.38 16.78
CA THR A 13 -8.96 -15.03 16.82
C THR A 13 -9.06 -16.51 16.43
N ALA A 14 -7.94 -17.20 16.23
CA ALA A 14 -7.95 -18.65 15.94
C ALA A 14 -8.59 -19.49 17.07
N LYS A 15 -8.67 -18.95 18.29
CA LYS A 15 -9.34 -19.55 19.45
C LYS A 15 -10.82 -19.12 19.59
N ASN A 16 -11.42 -18.54 18.55
CA ASN A 16 -12.80 -18.04 18.52
C ASN A 16 -13.10 -16.91 19.54
N VAL A 17 -12.08 -16.21 20.03
CA VAL A 17 -12.28 -15.01 20.86
C VAL A 17 -12.64 -13.83 19.96
N PRO A 18 -13.78 -13.16 20.16
CA PRO A 18 -14.16 -11.97 19.40
C PRO A 18 -13.12 -10.85 19.51
N LEU A 19 -12.82 -10.22 18.38
CA LEU A 19 -11.86 -9.13 18.28
C LEU A 19 -12.48 -7.98 17.48
N ARG A 20 -12.46 -6.78 18.06
CA ARG A 20 -12.83 -5.55 17.35
C ARG A 20 -11.57 -4.91 16.78
N LEU A 21 -11.53 -4.79 15.45
CA LEU A 21 -10.48 -4.11 14.73
C LEU A 21 -10.63 -2.59 14.85
N ARG A 22 -9.54 -1.91 15.23
CA ARG A 22 -9.42 -0.45 15.35
C ARG A 22 -8.04 -0.09 14.84
N GLY A 23 -8.00 0.65 13.74
CA GLY A 23 -6.77 0.77 12.97
C GLY A 23 -6.77 1.93 12.01
N TRP A 24 -5.61 2.15 11.42
CA TRP A 24 -5.33 3.25 10.52
C TRP A 24 -5.01 2.69 9.12
N ASN A 25 -5.19 3.54 8.10
CA ASN A 25 -4.77 3.24 6.73
C ASN A 25 -3.44 3.93 6.47
N ILE A 26 -2.48 3.21 5.87
CA ILE A 26 -1.22 3.79 5.41
C ILE A 26 -1.39 4.24 3.94
N GLY A 27 -2.34 5.15 3.72
CA GLY A 27 -2.56 5.76 2.41
C GLY A 27 -1.41 6.69 2.04
N GLY A 28 -1.13 6.83 0.74
CA GLY A 28 -0.06 7.69 0.22
C GLY A 28 1.34 7.07 0.25
N TRP A 29 1.48 5.81 0.71
CA TRP A 29 2.74 5.08 0.76
C TRP A 29 2.97 4.23 -0.50
N LEU A 30 2.61 2.94 -0.45
CA LEU A 30 2.67 2.01 -1.58
C LEU A 30 1.49 2.17 -2.55
N ASN A 31 0.65 3.16 -2.32
CA ASN A 31 -0.37 3.63 -3.25
C ASN A 31 -0.48 5.14 -3.05
N MET A 32 0.18 5.91 -3.91
CA MET A 32 0.21 7.37 -3.79
C MET A 32 -1.12 7.97 -4.25
N GLU A 33 -1.64 8.91 -3.45
CA GLU A 33 -2.94 9.53 -3.67
C GLU A 33 -2.84 11.04 -3.62
N ASP A 34 -3.64 11.69 -4.46
CA ASP A 34 -3.67 13.13 -4.68
C ASP A 34 -3.55 13.95 -3.41
N PHE A 35 -4.56 13.82 -2.55
CA PHE A 35 -4.76 14.71 -1.43
C PHE A 35 -3.82 14.38 -0.26
N ILE A 36 -3.16 13.22 -0.29
CA ILE A 36 -2.21 12.77 0.73
C ILE A 36 -0.80 13.25 0.38
N ASN A 37 -0.39 13.05 -0.88
CA ASN A 37 0.96 13.38 -1.34
C ASN A 37 1.06 14.80 -1.92
N GLY A 38 -0.06 15.51 -2.11
CA GLY A 38 -0.11 16.88 -2.59
C GLY A 38 0.15 17.01 -4.09
N PHE A 39 -0.12 15.96 -4.87
CA PHE A 39 0.07 15.95 -6.33
C PHE A 39 -1.20 15.50 -7.04
N VAL A 40 -1.68 16.26 -8.02
CA VAL A 40 -2.94 15.94 -8.70
C VAL A 40 -2.83 14.71 -9.59
N GLY A 41 -3.77 13.78 -9.44
CA GLY A 41 -3.94 12.63 -10.34
C GLY A 41 -3.28 11.34 -9.86
N ALA A 42 -3.01 10.43 -10.80
CA ALA A 42 -2.54 9.08 -10.53
C ALA A 42 -1.02 9.03 -10.29
N GLU A 43 -0.56 8.01 -9.55
CA GLU A 43 0.84 7.84 -9.17
C GLU A 43 1.79 7.80 -10.39
N HIS A 44 1.38 7.16 -11.48
CA HIS A 44 2.22 7.14 -12.69
C HIS A 44 2.44 8.53 -13.28
N ASN A 45 1.45 9.42 -13.25
CA ASN A 45 1.62 10.80 -13.70
C ASN A 45 2.59 11.56 -12.81
N LEU A 46 2.52 11.37 -11.49
CA LEU A 46 3.45 11.95 -10.53
C LEU A 46 4.88 11.52 -10.85
N ARG A 47 5.10 10.21 -11.04
CA ARG A 47 6.42 9.66 -11.35
C ARG A 47 6.97 10.16 -12.68
N ALA A 48 6.13 10.16 -13.73
CA ALA A 48 6.51 10.66 -15.06
C ALA A 48 6.86 12.16 -15.03
N THR A 49 6.04 12.96 -14.35
CA THR A 49 6.24 14.41 -14.22
C THR A 49 7.53 14.72 -13.48
N MET A 50 7.79 14.05 -12.34
CA MET A 50 9.05 14.20 -11.61
C MET A 50 10.25 13.79 -12.45
N SER A 51 10.18 12.65 -13.16
CA SER A 51 11.27 12.22 -14.06
C SER A 51 11.54 13.24 -15.18
N CYS A 52 10.52 13.91 -15.68
CA CYS A 52 10.65 14.95 -16.72
C CYS A 52 11.32 16.23 -16.18
N ILE A 53 10.94 16.66 -14.98
CA ILE A 53 11.39 17.94 -14.40
C ILE A 53 12.80 17.84 -13.83
N ILE A 54 13.08 16.81 -13.03
CA ILE A 54 14.36 16.70 -12.29
C ILE A 54 15.31 15.64 -12.85
N GLY A 55 14.88 14.91 -13.89
CA GLY A 55 15.64 13.82 -14.50
C GLY A 55 15.39 12.47 -13.83
N LYS A 56 15.51 11.40 -14.63
CA LYS A 56 15.16 10.02 -14.24
C LYS A 56 15.87 9.54 -12.98
N GLU A 57 17.17 9.75 -12.88
CA GLU A 57 17.99 9.28 -11.75
C GLU A 57 17.59 9.96 -10.44
N LYS A 58 17.38 11.29 -10.46
CA LYS A 58 16.96 12.04 -9.27
C LYS A 58 15.54 11.72 -8.87
N ALA A 59 14.64 11.53 -9.85
CA ALA A 59 13.26 11.11 -9.57
C ALA A 59 13.22 9.71 -8.95
N GLN A 60 13.97 8.76 -9.48
CA GLN A 60 14.10 7.41 -8.91
C GLN A 60 14.60 7.48 -7.46
N PHE A 61 15.72 8.19 -7.23
CA PHE A 61 16.26 8.39 -5.89
C PHE A 61 15.23 9.01 -4.93
N PHE A 62 14.50 10.03 -5.38
CA PHE A 62 13.46 10.68 -4.59
C PHE A 62 12.36 9.69 -4.17
N PHE A 63 11.80 8.92 -5.11
CA PHE A 63 10.73 7.98 -4.77
C PHE A 63 11.22 6.80 -3.94
N ASP A 64 12.44 6.31 -4.16
CA ASP A 64 13.01 5.26 -3.30
C ASP A 64 13.14 5.75 -1.86
N ARG A 65 13.68 6.96 -1.65
CA ARG A 65 13.77 7.58 -0.32
C ARG A 65 12.39 7.87 0.28
N LEU A 66 11.43 8.32 -0.53
CA LEU A 66 10.05 8.52 -0.07
C LEU A 66 9.48 7.20 0.44
N LEU A 67 9.55 6.14 -0.35
CA LEU A 67 9.03 4.82 0.04
C LEU A 67 9.74 4.24 1.27
N ASP A 68 11.03 4.50 1.43
CA ASP A 68 11.83 4.01 2.57
C ASP A 68 11.55 4.76 3.89
N HIS A 69 11.05 6.00 3.82
CA HIS A 69 10.91 6.87 4.99
C HIS A 69 9.49 7.37 5.26
N PHE A 70 8.54 7.14 4.36
CA PHE A 70 7.14 7.56 4.53
C PHE A 70 6.46 6.82 5.68
N PHE A 71 6.77 5.54 5.87
CA PHE A 71 6.23 4.70 6.94
C PHE A 71 7.35 3.91 7.60
N THR A 72 7.43 4.00 8.93
CA THR A 72 8.53 3.46 9.72
C THR A 72 8.03 2.70 10.96
N GLU A 73 8.94 2.01 11.65
CA GLU A 73 8.60 1.34 12.91
C GLU A 73 8.05 2.31 13.98
N GLU A 74 8.55 3.55 14.02
CA GLU A 74 8.10 4.52 15.01
C GLU A 74 6.62 4.92 14.79
N ASP A 75 6.14 4.91 13.54
CA ASP A 75 4.72 5.11 13.22
C ASP A 75 3.88 3.95 13.76
N VAL A 76 4.31 2.71 13.56
CA VAL A 76 3.65 1.51 14.09
C VAL A 76 3.54 1.57 15.62
N LYS A 77 4.66 1.89 16.28
CA LYS A 77 4.74 2.01 17.73
C LYS A 77 3.84 3.14 18.26
N ALA A 78 3.78 4.27 17.57
CA ALA A 78 2.87 5.36 17.93
C ALA A 78 1.41 4.93 17.79
N MET A 79 1.03 4.29 16.67
CA MET A 79 -0.33 3.77 16.45
C MET A 79 -0.74 2.76 17.53
N ALA A 80 0.15 1.83 17.87
CA ALA A 80 -0.08 0.86 18.95
C ALA A 80 -0.27 1.56 20.30
N LYS A 81 0.54 2.59 20.62
CA LYS A 81 0.39 3.41 21.83
C LYS A 81 -0.96 4.13 21.90
N PHE A 82 -1.53 4.53 20.76
CA PHE A 82 -2.88 5.10 20.69
C PHE A 82 -4.01 4.05 20.72
N GLY A 83 -3.68 2.78 20.92
CA GLY A 83 -4.65 1.70 21.07
C GLY A 83 -5.17 1.11 19.75
N ALA A 84 -4.50 1.39 18.64
CA ALA A 84 -4.73 0.66 17.40
C ALA A 84 -4.29 -0.81 17.58
N ASN A 85 -4.95 -1.72 16.86
CA ASN A 85 -4.60 -3.14 16.82
C ASN A 85 -4.51 -3.69 15.40
N VAL A 86 -4.71 -2.86 14.39
CA VAL A 86 -4.60 -3.25 12.98
C VAL A 86 -4.13 -2.08 12.14
N ILE A 87 -3.39 -2.37 11.08
CA ILE A 87 -3.01 -1.42 10.03
C ILE A 87 -3.49 -1.99 8.69
N ARG A 88 -4.11 -1.15 7.86
CA ARG A 88 -4.40 -1.48 6.46
C ARG A 88 -3.34 -0.84 5.58
N ILE A 89 -2.73 -1.65 4.71
CA ILE A 89 -1.67 -1.23 3.79
C ILE A 89 -2.21 -1.37 2.35
N PRO A 90 -2.72 -0.27 1.77
CA PRO A 90 -2.98 -0.17 0.33
C PRO A 90 -1.68 -0.27 -0.45
N PHE A 91 -1.65 -1.09 -1.50
CA PHE A 91 -0.50 -1.17 -2.39
C PHE A 91 -0.90 -1.28 -3.86
N ASN A 92 -0.08 -0.70 -4.72
CA ASN A 92 -0.20 -0.70 -6.17
C ASN A 92 0.70 -1.77 -6.80
N TYR A 93 0.18 -2.51 -7.78
CA TYR A 93 0.92 -3.56 -8.48
C TYR A 93 2.24 -3.08 -9.10
N ARG A 94 2.35 -1.78 -9.45
CA ARG A 94 3.56 -1.16 -10.01
C ARG A 94 4.81 -1.31 -9.14
N HIS A 95 4.64 -1.55 -7.85
CA HIS A 95 5.76 -1.77 -6.94
C HIS A 95 6.30 -3.21 -6.98
N PHE A 96 5.58 -4.11 -7.64
CA PHE A 96 5.84 -5.55 -7.65
C PHE A 96 6.09 -6.09 -9.06
N GLU A 97 5.62 -5.41 -10.11
CA GLU A 97 5.76 -5.88 -11.49
C GLU A 97 5.72 -4.69 -12.48
N ARG A 98 6.34 -4.86 -13.67
CA ARG A 98 6.29 -3.88 -14.76
C ARG A 98 5.45 -4.41 -15.92
N ASP A 99 4.67 -3.53 -16.54
CA ASP A 99 3.85 -3.88 -17.72
C ASP A 99 4.68 -4.36 -18.93
N ASP A 100 5.91 -3.88 -19.07
CA ASP A 100 6.80 -4.24 -20.19
C ASP A 100 7.56 -5.56 -19.98
N GLN A 101 7.54 -6.10 -18.76
CA GLN A 101 8.22 -7.33 -18.37
C GLN A 101 7.31 -8.14 -17.43
N PRO A 102 6.20 -8.71 -17.97
CA PRO A 102 5.26 -9.45 -17.16
C PRO A 102 5.92 -10.69 -16.56
N PHE A 103 5.51 -11.03 -15.34
CA PHE A 103 6.06 -12.11 -14.50
C PHE A 103 7.51 -11.91 -14.04
N GLU A 104 8.11 -10.74 -14.26
CA GLU A 104 9.36 -10.33 -13.64
C GLU A 104 9.10 -9.44 -12.42
N TYR A 105 9.28 -10.03 -11.23
CA TYR A 105 8.91 -9.39 -9.98
C TYR A 105 9.98 -8.43 -9.44
N LEU A 106 9.51 -7.31 -8.89
CA LEU A 106 10.32 -6.29 -8.23
C LEU A 106 10.46 -6.62 -6.74
N GLU A 107 11.58 -7.24 -6.37
CA GLU A 107 11.86 -7.67 -4.99
C GLU A 107 11.81 -6.53 -3.96
N ASP A 108 12.08 -5.29 -4.36
CA ASP A 108 12.09 -4.15 -3.46
C ASP A 108 10.69 -3.75 -2.95
N GLY A 109 9.62 -4.10 -3.68
CA GLY A 109 8.24 -3.96 -3.19
C GLY A 109 7.95 -4.95 -2.06
N PHE A 110 8.35 -6.21 -2.24
CA PHE A 110 8.18 -7.27 -1.24
C PHE A 110 8.97 -7.00 0.03
N LYS A 111 10.25 -6.58 -0.10
CA LYS A 111 11.09 -6.23 1.06
C LYS A 111 10.47 -5.16 1.96
N ARG A 112 9.79 -4.15 1.37
CA ARG A 112 9.12 -3.09 2.14
C ARG A 112 7.88 -3.60 2.87
N LEU A 113 7.11 -4.49 2.24
CA LEU A 113 5.98 -5.15 2.92
C LEU A 113 6.44 -6.06 4.05
N ASP A 114 7.47 -6.89 3.82
CA ASP A 114 8.04 -7.77 4.84
C ASP A 114 8.54 -6.97 6.04
N GLN A 115 9.25 -5.87 5.79
CA GLN A 115 9.71 -4.98 6.84
C GLN A 115 8.54 -4.36 7.64
N ALA A 116 7.48 -3.93 6.97
CA ALA A 116 6.27 -3.44 7.64
C ALA A 116 5.59 -4.53 8.47
N PHE A 117 5.57 -5.78 8.00
CA PHE A 117 5.04 -6.91 8.77
C PHE A 117 5.86 -7.18 10.02
N ASP A 118 7.18 -7.13 9.93
CA ASP A 118 8.08 -7.31 11.08
C ASP A 118 7.82 -6.26 12.16
N TRP A 119 7.70 -4.99 11.76
CA TRP A 119 7.33 -3.91 12.67
C TRP A 119 5.95 -4.17 13.29
N CYS A 120 4.94 -4.50 12.49
CA CYS A 120 3.59 -4.77 12.99
C CYS A 120 3.57 -5.95 13.97
N ALA A 121 4.25 -7.05 13.64
CA ALA A 121 4.34 -8.24 14.47
C ALA A 121 5.00 -7.96 15.82
N LYS A 122 6.09 -7.16 15.83
CA LYS A 122 6.81 -6.74 17.04
C LYS A 122 5.94 -5.92 17.99
N HIS A 123 5.01 -5.12 17.45
CA HIS A 123 4.11 -4.26 18.23
C HIS A 123 2.69 -4.84 18.39
N GLY A 124 2.46 -6.12 18.04
CA GLY A 124 1.18 -6.79 18.22
C GLY A 124 0.05 -6.28 17.31
N MET A 125 0.40 -5.69 16.16
CA MET A 125 -0.51 -5.10 15.20
C MET A 125 -0.88 -6.10 14.09
N TYR A 126 -2.18 -6.28 13.83
CA TYR A 126 -2.64 -7.03 12.66
C TYR A 126 -2.42 -6.21 11.39
N VAL A 127 -2.33 -6.89 10.25
CA VAL A 127 -2.17 -6.24 8.95
C VAL A 127 -3.30 -6.69 8.02
N ILE A 128 -3.93 -5.72 7.34
CA ILE A 128 -4.79 -5.97 6.19
C ILE A 128 -4.00 -5.58 4.95
N LEU A 129 -3.70 -6.57 4.12
CA LEU A 129 -3.17 -6.36 2.79
C LEU A 129 -4.28 -5.98 1.84
N ASP A 130 -4.10 -4.87 1.16
CA ASP A 130 -5.10 -4.27 0.30
C ASP A 130 -4.50 -4.00 -1.07
N PHE A 131 -4.80 -4.89 -2.03
CA PHE A 131 -4.31 -4.76 -3.38
C PHE A 131 -5.10 -3.67 -4.12
N HIS A 132 -4.66 -2.42 -3.92
CA HIS A 132 -5.47 -1.23 -4.10
C HIS A 132 -5.49 -0.71 -5.52
N ALA A 133 -4.47 -1.02 -6.32
CA ALA A 133 -4.40 -0.72 -7.74
C ALA A 133 -3.81 -1.93 -8.46
N VAL A 134 -4.54 -2.41 -9.45
CA VAL A 134 -4.19 -3.60 -10.23
C VAL A 134 -4.00 -3.27 -11.70
N GLN A 135 -3.31 -4.14 -12.42
CA GLN A 135 -3.13 -4.02 -13.85
C GLN A 135 -4.49 -3.91 -14.56
N GLY A 136 -4.61 -2.96 -15.48
CA GLY A 136 -5.84 -2.70 -16.22
C GLY A 136 -6.88 -1.84 -15.48
N TRP A 137 -6.60 -1.35 -14.28
CA TRP A 137 -7.49 -0.47 -13.48
C TRP A 137 -8.86 -1.10 -13.15
N GLN A 138 -9.11 -1.32 -11.85
CA GLN A 138 -10.37 -1.89 -11.37
C GLN A 138 -11.51 -0.88 -11.25
N ASN A 139 -11.22 0.42 -11.34
CA ASN A 139 -12.19 1.52 -11.22
C ASN A 139 -11.69 2.77 -12.00
N PRO A 140 -12.51 3.82 -12.17
CA PRO A 140 -12.15 4.98 -13.00
C PRO A 140 -11.34 6.05 -12.25
N ASP A 141 -11.10 5.88 -10.95
CA ASP A 141 -10.56 6.93 -10.09
C ASP A 141 -9.03 6.86 -9.97
N TRP A 142 -8.41 8.01 -9.68
CA TRP A 142 -6.96 8.16 -9.59
C TRP A 142 -6.29 7.26 -8.54
N HIS A 143 -7.00 6.84 -7.49
CA HIS A 143 -6.45 5.98 -6.44
C HIS A 143 -6.28 4.53 -6.92
N SER A 144 -6.92 4.14 -8.02
CA SER A 144 -6.60 2.92 -8.77
C SER A 144 -5.44 3.11 -9.75
N ASP A 145 -4.76 4.26 -9.66
CA ASP A 145 -3.68 4.68 -10.55
C ASP A 145 -4.12 4.81 -12.02
N ASN A 146 -5.37 5.23 -12.19
CA ASN A 146 -6.04 5.43 -13.46
C ASN A 146 -6.10 6.91 -13.81
N ALA A 147 -5.44 7.31 -14.89
CA ALA A 147 -5.49 8.68 -15.43
C ALA A 147 -6.50 8.84 -16.58
N HIS A 148 -7.12 7.74 -17.02
CA HIS A 148 -7.88 7.69 -18.26
C HIS A 148 -9.36 7.40 -18.05
N VAL A 149 -9.81 7.20 -16.80
CA VAL A 149 -11.17 6.82 -16.40
C VAL A 149 -11.71 5.54 -17.07
N HIS A 150 -10.83 4.76 -17.70
CA HIS A 150 -11.16 3.48 -18.34
C HIS A 150 -11.02 2.33 -17.35
N ILE A 151 -11.92 1.36 -17.40
CA ILE A 151 -11.88 0.18 -16.53
C ILE A 151 -11.60 -1.03 -17.42
N LEU A 152 -10.33 -1.43 -17.53
CA LEU A 152 -9.89 -2.51 -18.41
C LEU A 152 -9.78 -3.86 -17.69
N LEU A 153 -9.71 -3.88 -16.35
CA LEU A 153 -9.58 -5.12 -15.57
C LEU A 153 -10.67 -6.14 -15.93
N TYR A 154 -11.89 -5.67 -16.20
CA TYR A 154 -13.05 -6.53 -16.49
C TYR A 154 -13.31 -6.73 -17.99
N GLN A 155 -12.44 -6.20 -18.86
CA GLN A 155 -12.56 -6.36 -20.30
C GLN A 155 -11.77 -7.60 -20.71
N HIS A 156 -12.50 -8.67 -21.02
CA HIS A 156 -11.98 -9.94 -21.52
C HIS A 156 -12.66 -10.27 -22.85
#